data_AF-A0A7V1LHW1-F1
#
_entry.id   AF-A0A7V1LHW1-F1
#
_cell.length_a   1.000
_cell.length_b   1.000
_cell.length_c   1.000
_cell.angle_alpha   90.00
_cell.angle_beta   90.00
_cell.angle_gamma   90.00
#
_symmetry.space_group_name_H-M   'P 1'
#
loop_
_entity.id
_entity.type
_entity.pdbx_description
1 polymer ?
#
loop_
_entity_poly.entity_id
_entity_poly.type
_entity_poly.pdbx_seq_one_letter_code
_entity_poly.pdbx_strand_id
1 'polypeptide(L)'
;MKTHGENKKIENKLFQAADKLRKNIDAAEYKHIVLGLIFLKYISDSFYVLREKLENEKGADTEDREEYKAENVFWVPKNARWGYLHSESKQSNKAGFNL
;
A
#
# COMPACT_ATOMS: atom_id res chain seq x y z
N MET A 1 -14.18 -27.60 -3.73
CA MET A 1 -14.23 -27.20 -5.16
C MET A 1 -14.74 -25.76 -5.22
N LYS A 2 -13.84 -24.76 -5.20
CA LYS A 2 -14.25 -23.34 -5.30
C LYS A 2 -14.35 -22.94 -6.76
N THR A 3 -15.43 -22.24 -7.07
CA THR A 3 -16.12 -22.13 -8.36
C THR A 3 -15.41 -21.18 -9.33
N HIS A 4 -15.18 -21.65 -10.57
CA HIS A 4 -14.57 -20.88 -11.66
C HIS A 4 -15.32 -19.58 -12.01
N GLY A 5 -16.61 -19.48 -11.65
CA GLY A 5 -17.45 -18.30 -11.89
C GLY A 5 -17.29 -17.14 -10.89
N GLU A 6 -16.77 -17.38 -9.68
CA GLU A 6 -16.57 -16.32 -8.69
C GLU A 6 -15.29 -15.51 -8.96
N ASN A 7 -14.21 -16.17 -9.38
CA ASN A 7 -12.97 -15.49 -9.81
C ASN A 7 -13.24 -14.52 -10.96
N LYS A 8 -14.02 -14.94 -11.96
CA LYS A 8 -14.42 -14.08 -13.10
C LYS A 8 -15.19 -12.82 -12.68
N LYS A 9 -15.99 -12.88 -11.61
CA LYS A 9 -16.69 -11.70 -11.06
C LYS A 9 -15.74 -10.73 -10.34
N ILE A 10 -14.74 -11.26 -9.63
CA ILE A 10 -13.74 -10.43 -8.95
C ILE A 10 -12.82 -9.77 -9.99
N GLU A 11 -12.33 -10.54 -10.96
CA GLU A 11 -11.54 -10.04 -12.10
C GLU A 11 -12.26 -8.91 -12.83
N ASN A 12 -13.53 -9.10 -13.20
CA ASN A 12 -14.31 -8.06 -13.86
C ASN A 12 -14.49 -6.81 -13.01
N LYS A 13 -14.70 -6.94 -11.69
CA LYS A 13 -14.79 -5.79 -10.77
C LYS A 13 -13.47 -5.05 -10.65
N LEU A 14 -12.35 -5.76 -10.56
CA LEU A 14 -11.01 -5.19 -10.50
C LEU A 14 -10.68 -4.47 -11.81
N PHE A 15 -11.01 -5.08 -12.95
CA PHE A 15 -10.81 -4.49 -14.28
C PHE A 15 -11.64 -3.20 -14.44
N GLN A 16 -12.92 -3.22 -14.07
CA GLN A 16 -13.76 -2.01 -14.11
C GLN A 16 -13.31 -0.90 -13.15
N ALA A 17 -12.78 -1.25 -11.97
CA ALA A 17 -12.21 -0.28 -11.05
C ALA A 17 -10.93 0.35 -11.60
N ALA A 18 -10.06 -0.47 -12.21
CA ALA A 18 -8.84 -0.03 -12.87
C ALA A 18 -9.14 0.87 -14.08
N ASP A 19 -10.13 0.52 -14.92
CA ASP A 19 -10.56 1.34 -16.06
C ASP A 19 -11.08 2.72 -15.61
N LYS A 20 -11.84 2.76 -14.52
CA LYS A 20 -12.33 4.03 -13.93
C LYS A 20 -11.22 4.91 -13.40
N LEU A 21 -10.17 4.33 -12.82
CA LEU A 21 -8.99 5.03 -12.33
C LEU A 21 -8.08 5.50 -13.48
N ARG A 22 -8.00 4.70 -14.55
CA ARG A 22 -7.16 4.97 -15.72
C ARG A 22 -7.66 6.13 -16.56
N LYS A 23 -8.99 6.33 -16.69
CA LYS A 23 -9.68 7.41 -17.43
C LYS A 23 -8.95 7.99 -18.67
N ASN A 24 -7.95 8.87 -18.49
CA ASN A 24 -7.22 9.57 -19.57
C ASN A 24 -5.70 9.33 -19.58
N ILE A 25 -5.18 8.36 -18.83
CA ILE A 25 -3.75 8.13 -18.68
C ILE A 25 -3.26 7.23 -19.83
N ASP A 26 -2.22 7.69 -20.54
CA ASP A 26 -1.61 6.90 -21.62
C ASP A 26 -1.05 5.58 -21.07
N ALA A 27 -1.02 4.54 -21.90
CA ALA A 27 -0.50 3.24 -21.47
C ALA A 27 0.95 3.31 -20.96
N ALA A 28 1.77 4.23 -21.49
CA ALA A 28 3.13 4.44 -21.04
C ALA A 28 3.22 5.10 -19.66
N GLU A 29 2.21 5.89 -19.25
CA GLU A 29 2.13 6.52 -17.91
C GLU A 29 1.46 5.60 -16.89
N TYR A 30 0.50 4.79 -17.32
CA TYR A 30 -0.21 3.83 -16.47
C TYR A 30 0.74 2.83 -15.79
N LYS A 31 1.82 2.41 -16.46
CA LYS A 31 2.83 1.51 -15.89
C LYS A 31 3.51 2.11 -14.65
N HIS A 32 3.77 3.41 -14.64
CA HIS A 32 4.44 4.08 -13.52
C HIS A 32 3.53 4.17 -12.30
N ILE A 33 2.24 4.43 -12.52
CA ILE A 33 1.25 4.48 -11.45
C ILE A 33 1.01 3.10 -10.87
N VAL A 34 0.78 2.08 -11.72
CA VAL A 34 0.55 0.71 -11.25
C VAL A 34 1.78 0.15 -10.54
N LEU A 35 2.97 0.35 -11.11
CA LEU A 35 4.21 -0.07 -10.46
C LEU A 35 4.42 0.65 -9.13
N GLY A 36 4.13 1.95 -9.07
CA GLY A 36 4.17 2.73 -7.83
C GLY A 36 3.20 2.22 -6.78
N LEU A 37 1.96 1.86 -7.16
CA LEU A 37 0.97 1.31 -6.24
C LEU A 37 1.34 -0.09 -5.73
N ILE A 38 1.86 -0.96 -6.60
CA ILE A 38 2.36 -2.29 -6.21
C ILE A 38 3.53 -2.14 -5.25
N PHE A 39 4.48 -1.27 -5.57
CA PHE A 39 5.63 -0.97 -4.73
C PHE A 39 5.21 -0.41 -3.37
N LEU A 40 4.28 0.53 -3.32
CA LEU A 40 3.75 1.11 -2.09
C LEU A 40 3.03 0.06 -1.23
N LYS A 41 2.24 -0.82 -1.85
CA LYS A 41 1.59 -1.94 -1.16
C LYS A 41 2.62 -2.89 -0.57
N TYR A 42 3.65 -3.24 -1.35
CA TYR A 42 4.74 -4.10 -0.90
C TYR A 42 5.46 -3.53 0.32
N ILE A 43 5.89 -2.26 0.27
CA ILE A 43 6.53 -1.59 1.41
C ILE A 43 5.61 -1.60 2.64
N SER A 44 4.33 -1.28 2.44
CA SER A 44 3.35 -1.25 3.53
C SER A 44 3.22 -2.63 4.18
N ASP A 45 3.13 -3.69 3.38
CA ASP A 45 2.98 -5.05 3.88
C ASP A 45 4.22 -5.54 4.62
N SER A 46 5.41 -5.36 4.03
CA SER A 46 6.67 -5.72 4.68
C SER A 46 6.84 -4.99 6.01
N PHE A 47 6.47 -3.72 6.07
CA PHE A 47 6.46 -2.93 7.31
C PHE A 47 5.52 -3.52 8.36
N TYR A 48 4.27 -3.84 8.02
CA TYR A 48 3.31 -4.39 8.97
C TYR A 48 3.71 -5.78 9.47
N VAL A 49 4.23 -6.64 8.59
CA VAL A 49 4.71 -7.98 8.96
C VAL A 49 5.86 -7.87 9.97
N LEU A 50 6.81 -6.97 9.76
CA LEU A 50 7.90 -6.80 10.73
C LEU A 50 7.42 -6.14 12.02
N ARG A 51 6.54 -5.14 11.92
CA ARG A 51 5.94 -4.50 13.11
C ARG A 51 5.23 -5.51 14.00
N GLU A 52 4.44 -6.41 13.44
CA GLU A 52 3.75 -7.47 14.18
C GLU A 52 4.73 -8.42 14.87
N LYS A 53 5.89 -8.72 14.25
CA LYS A 53 6.95 -9.51 14.91
C LYS A 53 7.53 -8.76 16.11
N LEU A 54 7.89 -7.49 15.92
CA LEU A 54 8.45 -6.63 16.98
C LEU A 54 7.45 -6.44 18.14
N GLU A 55 6.15 -6.35 17.87
CA GLU A 55 5.10 -6.27 18.90
C GLU A 55 5.07 -7.50 19.82
N ASN A 56 5.46 -8.66 19.29
CA ASN A 56 5.50 -9.92 20.04
C ASN A 56 6.88 -10.20 20.68
N GLU A 57 7.88 -9.38 20.40
CA GLU A 57 9.24 -9.53 20.90
C GLU A 57 9.45 -8.69 22.18
N LYS A 58 9.98 -9.33 23.24
CA LYS A 58 10.20 -8.64 24.51
C LYS A 58 11.39 -7.68 24.40
N GLY A 59 11.11 -6.39 24.55
CA GLY A 59 12.12 -5.34 24.57
C GLY A 59 12.37 -4.68 23.21
N ALA A 60 11.69 -5.14 22.15
CA ALA A 60 11.70 -4.48 20.86
C ALA A 60 10.86 -3.19 20.88
N ASP A 61 11.31 -2.18 20.13
CA ASP A 61 10.55 -0.94 19.92
C ASP A 61 10.03 -0.88 18.48
N THR A 62 8.71 -1.04 18.33
CA THR A 62 8.00 -0.96 17.04
C THR A 62 8.06 0.43 16.39
N GLU A 63 8.58 1.44 17.08
CA GLU A 63 8.76 2.78 16.56
C GLU A 63 10.23 3.19 16.41
N ASP A 64 11.17 2.28 16.68
CA ASP A 64 12.58 2.46 16.33
C ASP A 64 12.81 2.13 14.85
N ARG A 65 13.39 3.06 14.10
CA ARG A 65 13.69 2.91 12.68
C ARG A 65 14.80 1.88 12.43
N GLU A 66 15.75 1.75 13.34
CA GLU A 66 16.91 0.88 13.13
C GLU A 66 16.52 -0.61 13.13
N GLU A 67 15.48 -1.00 13.88
CA GLU A 67 14.89 -2.36 13.85
C GLU A 67 14.45 -2.76 12.43
N TYR A 68 13.86 -1.83 11.69
CA TYR A 68 13.40 -2.09 10.32
C TYR A 68 14.55 -2.13 9.33
N LYS A 69 15.53 -1.24 9.53
CA LYS A 69 16.71 -1.17 8.68
C LYS A 69 17.59 -2.43 8.83
N ALA A 70 17.70 -2.97 10.04
CA ALA A 70 18.42 -4.22 10.31
C ALA A 70 17.87 -5.40 9.47
N GLU A 71 16.56 -5.41 9.26
CA GLU A 71 15.85 -6.44 8.50
C GLU A 71 15.67 -6.07 7.01
N ASN A 72 16.32 -5.01 6.52
CA ASN A 72 16.15 -4.47 5.16
C ASN A 72 14.69 -4.12 4.81
N VAL A 73 13.89 -3.76 5.82
CA VAL A 73 12.51 -3.29 5.66
C VAL A 73 12.50 -1.76 5.70
N PHE A 74 11.76 -1.15 4.78
CA PHE A 74 11.57 0.30 4.81
C PHE A 74 10.73 0.71 6.03
N TRP A 75 11.23 1.66 6.81
CA TRP A 75 10.44 2.32 7.85
C TRP A 75 9.34 3.17 7.22
N VAL A 76 8.09 2.95 7.64
CA VAL A 76 6.92 3.70 7.16
C VAL A 76 6.46 4.70 8.23
N PRO A 77 6.63 6.01 8.00
CA PRO A 77 6.14 7.06 8.89
C PRO A 77 4.63 6.95 9.15
N LYS A 78 4.17 7.37 10.34
CA LYS A 78 2.77 7.24 10.76
C LYS A 78 1.76 7.81 9.74
N ASN A 79 2.09 8.94 9.11
CA ASN A 79 1.28 9.60 8.07
C ASN A 79 1.36 8.96 6.67
N ALA A 80 2.19 7.92 6.50
CA ALA A 80 2.32 7.17 5.25
C ALA A 80 1.86 5.71 5.40
N ARG A 81 1.48 5.28 6.61
CA ARG A 81 0.96 3.93 6.87
C ARG A 81 -0.37 3.75 6.14
N TRP A 82 -0.60 2.55 5.61
CA TRP A 82 -1.80 2.24 4.81
C TRP A 82 -3.11 2.62 5.51
N GLY A 83 -3.20 2.40 6.83
CA GLY A 83 -4.36 2.81 7.63
C GLY A 83 -4.65 4.31 7.58
N TYR A 84 -3.60 5.14 7.61
CA TYR A 84 -3.71 6.60 7.50
C TYR A 84 -4.07 7.02 6.07
N LEU A 85 -3.42 6.46 5.05
CA LEU A 85 -3.76 6.74 3.65
C LEU A 85 -5.21 6.37 3.34
N HIS A 86 -5.69 5.26 3.89
CA HIS A 86 -7.07 4.83 3.73
C HIS A 86 -8.07 5.75 4.45
N SER A 87 -7.76 6.20 5.68
CA SER A 87 -8.61 7.16 6.40
C SER A 87 -8.68 8.52 5.72
N GLU A 88 -7.57 8.97 5.13
CA GLU A 88 -7.46 10.25 4.43
C GLU A 88 -7.93 10.19 2.97
N SER A 89 -8.20 9.00 2.40
CA SER A 89 -8.60 8.82 1.00
C SER A 89 -9.87 9.58 0.57
N LYS A 90 -10.69 10.02 1.52
CA LYS A 90 -11.90 10.84 1.28
C LYS A 90 -11.65 12.35 1.39
N GLN A 91 -10.50 12.77 1.93
CA GLN A 91 -10.15 14.18 2.10
C GLN A 91 -9.40 14.68 0.86
N SER A 92 -10.16 15.00 -0.19
CA SER A 92 -9.64 15.49 -1.48
C SER A 92 -8.88 16.84 -1.41
N ASN A 93 -8.75 17.50 -0.25
CA ASN A 93 -8.19 18.84 -0.12
C ASN A 93 -7.23 18.94 1.08
N LYS A 94 -5.97 18.52 0.93
CA LYS A 94 -4.82 18.99 1.74
C LYS A 94 -3.47 18.47 1.20
N ALA A 95 -3.29 18.39 -0.12
CA ALA A 95 -1.96 18.14 -0.69
C ALA A 95 -1.18 19.46 -0.80
N GLY A 96 -0.82 20.04 0.35
CA GLY A 96 0.28 20.99 0.44
C GLY A 96 1.58 20.20 0.61
N PHE A 97 2.05 19.54 -0.45
CA PHE A 97 3.40 18.98 -0.51
C PHE A 97 4.37 20.16 -0.66
N ASN A 98 4.84 20.71 0.45
CA ASN A 98 6.06 21.52 0.43
C ASN A 98 7.24 20.54 0.33
N LEU A 99 7.79 20.43 -0.89
CA LEU A 99 9.17 19.99 -1.10
C LEU A 99 10.13 21.04 -0.51
#